data_AF-A0A6V7IU56-F1
#
_entry.id   AF-A0A6V7IU56-F1
#
_cell.length_a   1.000
_cell.length_b   1.000
_cell.length_c   1.000
_cell.angle_alpha   90.00
_cell.angle_beta   90.00
_cell.angle_gamma   90.00
#
_symmetry.space_group_name_H-M   'P 1'
#
loop_
_entity.id
_entity.type
_entity.pdbx_description
1 polymer ?
#
loop_
_entity_poly.entity_id
_entity_poly.type
_entity_poly.pdbx_seq_one_letter_code
_entity_poly.pdbx_strand_id
1 'polypeptide(L)' 'SNAVYEIIERRAIAVAETMKAEYWAVSSKTGDGVVELFTRIAALSFDALVSREIRSLRIEPVALGSELI' A
#
# COMPACT_ATOMS: atom_id res chain seq x y z
N SER A 1 -29.48 -2.39 17.18
CA SER A 1 -28.20 -1.66 17.19
C SER A 1 -27.26 -2.07 16.04
N ASN A 2 -27.75 -2.57 14.90
CA ASN A 2 -26.89 -2.89 13.74
C ASN A 2 -27.03 -1.84 12.60
N ALA A 3 -28.24 -1.35 12.35
CA ALA A 3 -28.52 -0.40 11.27
C ALA A 3 -27.72 0.92 11.34
N VAL A 4 -27.41 1.42 12.54
CA VAL A 4 -26.60 2.64 12.71
C VAL A 4 -25.15 2.38 12.30
N TYR A 5 -24.59 1.20 12.65
CA TYR A 5 -23.24 0.82 12.28
C TYR A 5 -23.10 0.72 10.76
N GLU A 6 -24.06 0.07 10.09
CA GLU A 6 -24.08 -0.01 8.62
C GLU A 6 -24.16 1.36 7.94
N ILE A 7 -24.91 2.31 8.50
CA ILE A 7 -24.98 3.68 7.94
C ILE A 7 -23.63 4.37 8.08
N ILE A 8 -22.96 4.24 9.23
CA ILE A 8 -21.65 4.83 9.48
C ILE A 8 -20.60 4.19 8.56
N GLU A 9 -20.61 2.87 8.43
CA GLU A 9 -19.70 2.13 7.56
C GLU A 9 -19.86 2.54 6.09
N ARG A 10 -21.09 2.60 5.58
CA ARG A 10 -21.36 3.10 4.21
C ARG A 10 -20.84 4.51 3.98
N ARG A 11 -20.96 5.41 4.97
CA ARG A 11 -20.42 6.77 4.88
C ARG A 11 -18.89 6.78 4.88
N ALA A 12 -18.26 5.96 5.71
CA ALA A 12 -16.80 5.85 5.76
C ALA A 12 -16.24 5.31 4.43
N ILE A 13 -16.90 4.32 3.83
CA ILE A 13 -16.56 3.80 2.49
C ILE A 13 -16.66 4.91 1.45
N ALA A 14 -17.78 5.65 1.40
CA ALA A 14 -17.96 6.75 0.45
C ALA A 14 -16.86 7.82 0.58
N VAL A 15 -16.44 8.16 1.81
CA VAL A 15 -15.31 9.08 2.03
C VAL A 15 -14.00 8.50 1.51
N ALA A 16 -13.70 7.23 1.80
CA ALA A 16 -12.48 6.58 1.30
C ALA A 16 -12.42 6.57 -0.23
N GLU A 17 -13.54 6.28 -0.91
CA GLU A 17 -13.66 6.33 -2.37
C GLU A 17 -13.35 7.73 -2.93
N THR A 18 -13.87 8.80 -2.31
CA THR A 18 -13.56 10.17 -2.74
C THR A 18 -12.08 10.52 -2.62
N MET A 19 -11.39 9.91 -1.66
CA MET A 19 -9.95 10.06 -1.45
C MET A 19 -9.10 9.12 -2.30
N LYS A 20 -9.72 8.20 -3.05
CA LYS A 20 -9.06 7.07 -3.72
C LYS A 20 -8.22 6.22 -2.74
N ALA A 21 -8.75 6.02 -1.55
CA ALA A 21 -8.15 5.23 -0.48
C ALA A 21 -8.96 3.94 -0.22
N GLU A 22 -8.30 2.94 0.34
CA GLU A 22 -8.97 1.70 0.80
C GLU A 22 -9.64 1.95 2.17
N TYR A 23 -10.87 1.49 2.35
CA TYR A 23 -11.53 1.45 3.65
C TYR A 23 -11.17 0.18 4.42
N TRP A 24 -10.93 0.32 5.72
CA TRP A 24 -10.61 -0.78 6.63
C TRP A 24 -11.35 -0.62 7.96
N ALA A 25 -12.23 -1.55 8.29
CA ALA A 25 -12.81 -1.66 9.63
C ALA A 25 -11.81 -2.40 10.53
N VAL A 26 -11.45 -1.80 11.66
CA VAL A 26 -10.48 -2.39 12.60
C VAL A 26 -10.91 -2.20 14.06
N SER A 27 -10.44 -3.07 14.94
CA SER A 27 -10.64 -2.98 16.38
C SER A 27 -9.32 -3.17 17.12
N SER A 28 -8.78 -2.10 17.70
CA SER A 28 -7.57 -2.17 18.53
C SER A 28 -7.76 -3.00 19.81
N LYS A 29 -9.01 -3.16 20.27
CA LYS A 29 -9.34 -3.95 21.45
C LYS A 29 -9.19 -5.46 21.20
N THR A 30 -9.63 -5.92 20.03
CA THR A 30 -9.63 -7.36 19.67
C THR A 30 -8.51 -7.74 18.72
N GLY A 31 -7.86 -6.75 18.11
CA GLY A 31 -6.86 -6.95 17.05
C GLY A 31 -7.48 -7.16 15.66
N ASP A 32 -8.81 -7.17 15.54
CA ASP A 32 -9.50 -7.45 14.28
C ASP A 32 -9.13 -6.43 13.20
N GLY A 33 -8.74 -6.92 12.02
CA GLY A 33 -8.33 -6.14 10.86
C GLY A 33 -7.02 -5.34 10.99
N VAL A 34 -6.40 -5.31 12.18
CA VAL A 34 -5.21 -4.48 12.43
C VAL A 34 -4.00 -5.02 11.67
N VAL A 35 -3.75 -6.33 11.75
CA VAL A 35 -2.60 -6.96 11.09
C VAL A 35 -2.73 -6.80 9.57
N GLU A 36 -3.90 -7.09 9.03
CA GLU A 36 -4.20 -7.01 7.61
C GLU A 36 -4.01 -5.59 7.06
N LEU A 37 -4.51 -4.57 7.78
CA LEU A 37 -4.33 -3.16 7.42
C LEU A 37 -2.84 -2.80 7.33
N PHE A 38 -2.05 -3.11 8.36
CA PHE A 38 -0.63 -2.75 8.37
C PHE A 38 0.19 -3.56 7.37
N THR A 39 -0.14 -4.83 7.14
CA THR A 39 0.47 -5.65 6.08
C THR A 39 0.18 -5.04 4.70
N ARG A 40 -1.05 -4.62 4.43
CA ARG A 40 -1.41 -3.96 3.16
C ARG A 40 -0.63 -2.68 2.94
N ILE A 41 -0.55 -1.83 3.98
CA ILE A 41 0.23 -0.58 3.94
C ILE A 41 1.71 -0.88 3.64
N ALA A 42 2.30 -1.86 4.33
CA ALA A 42 3.70 -2.23 4.13
C ALA A 42 3.96 -2.73 2.70
N ALA A 43 3.08 -3.60 2.19
CA ALA A 43 3.19 -4.15 0.84
C ALA A 43 3.10 -3.07 -0.24
N LEU A 44 2.10 -2.19 -0.16
CA LEU A 44 1.92 -1.08 -1.11
C LEU A 44 3.10 -0.10 -1.07
N SER A 45 3.58 0.22 0.13
CA SER A 45 4.73 1.13 0.29
C SER A 45 5.99 0.52 -0.30
N PHE A 46 6.25 -0.76 -0.01
CA PHE A 46 7.38 -1.49 -0.56
C PHE A 46 7.33 -1.53 -2.09
N ASP A 47 6.19 -1.93 -2.67
CA ASP A 47 6.02 -2.00 -4.12
C ASP A 47 6.25 -0.64 -4.79
N ALA A 48 5.66 0.43 -4.24
CA ALA A 48 5.84 1.78 -4.77
C ALA A 48 7.31 2.23 -4.72
N LEU A 49 8.01 1.93 -3.63
CA LEU A 49 9.43 2.29 -3.46
C LEU A 49 10.34 1.51 -4.40
N VAL A 50 10.20 0.18 -4.47
CA VAL A 50 11.01 -0.66 -5.37
C VAL A 50 10.74 -0.31 -6.83
N SER A 51 9.48 -0.14 -7.20
CA SER A 51 9.09 0.29 -8.54
C SER A 51 9.70 1.64 -8.92
N ARG A 52 9.73 2.59 -7.98
CA ARG A 52 10.38 3.90 -8.19
C ARG A 52 11.88 3.71 -8.39
N GLU A 53 12.52 2.95 -7.53
CA GLU A 53 13.96 2.71 -7.58
C GLU A 53 14.37 2.10 -8.92
N ILE A 54 13.69 1.03 -9.35
CA ILE A 54 13.97 0.35 -10.63
C ILE A 54 13.86 1.32 -11.81
N ARG A 55 12.85 2.21 -11.82
CA ARG A 55 12.71 3.22 -12.88
C ARG A 55 13.80 4.29 -12.83
N SER A 56 14.34 4.61 -11.66
CA SER A 56 15.43 5.58 -11.51
C SER A 56 16.81 4.99 -11.78
N LEU A 57 16.97 3.66 -11.81
CA LEU A 57 18.23 3.03 -12.17
C LEU A 57 18.58 3.38 -13.62
N ARG A 58 19.59 4.23 -13.79
CA ARG A 58 20.34 4.30 -15.05
C ARG A 58 21.19 3.05 -15.13
N ILE A 59 20.70 2.06 -15.86
CA ILE A 59 21.51 0.89 -16.24
C ILE A 59 22.46 1.37 -17.34
N GLU A 60 23.59 1.94 -16.94
CA GLU A 60 24.69 2.12 -17.88
C GLU A 60 25.29 0.74 -18.16
N PRO A 61 25.42 0.34 -19.44
CA PRO A 61 26.04 -0.93 -19.76
C PRO A 61 27.49 -0.89 -19.26
N VAL A 62 27.76 -1.67 -18.21
CA VAL A 62 29.13 -1.89 -17.75
C VAL A 62 29.82 -2.71 -18.84
N ALA A 63 30.73 -2.07 -19.58
CA ALA A 63 31.59 -2.75 -20.54
C ALA A 63 32.59 -3.62 -19.77
N LEU A 64 32.14 -4.80 -19.34
CA LEU A 64 33.00 -5.82 -18.78
C LEU A 64 33.84 -6.40 -19.92
N GLY A 65 35.09 -5.95 -20.05
CA GLY A 65 36.10 -6.61 -20.91
C GLY A 65 36.83 -5.75 -21.94
N SER A 66 36.67 -4.42 -21.99
CA SER A 66 37.42 -3.58 -22.94
C SER A 66 38.82 -3.15 -22.46
N GLU A 67 39.18 -3.42 -21.20
CA GLU A 67 40.46 -3.01 -20.59
C GLU A 67 41.54 -4.12 -20.63
N LEU A 68 41.38 -5.16 -21.46
CA LEU A 68 42.33 -6.30 -21.53
C LEU A 68 42.83 -6.62 -22.95
N ILE A 69 42.82 -5.65 -23.88
CA ILE A 69 43.49 -5.77 -25.18
C ILE A 69 44.44 -4.60 -25.40
#